data_AF-A0A8T5J4D2-F1
#
_entry.id   AF-A0A8T5J4D2-F1
#
_cell.length_a   1.000
_cell.length_b   1.000
_cell.length_c   1.000
_cell.angle_alpha   90.00
_cell.angle_beta   90.00
_cell.angle_gamma   90.00
#
_symmetry.space_group_name_H-M   'P 1'
#
loop_
_entity.id
_entity.type
_entity.pdbx_description
1 polymer ?
#
loop_
_entity_poly.entity_id
_entity_poly.type
_entity_poly.pdbx_seq_one_letter_code
_entity_poly.pdbx_strand_id
1 'polypeptide(L)'
;MCPSQDESNIQDDPDVKGDSEVREEVVETQVESAAEGDPENKDEPETQEESEDAASQDGPEVSGGEMAPGPKMSEGDPPNVVFERLASNQSNGPVEEAPVEPGTPLEHQDGEIFHLQVKQITSEDSVVTARWCICPDKIQELRESGAKNLHILIVIKPKGGGVEQRRVIPVEEEMAYLSFLSPGMHTVQATLVWSTGEAKKMRKRLLKKHTRNEYAAYVLDDEGKLRDDEAFWNHYQVNAHKVGHAEIDIDVPEEFFAKEPPKWLSKWVNFGHKYDPVDQCSFRRRFIYALTAKPILYCLLLVVLYGVLIVTDTILLLWGKKINLKTLRNPLDSHNWVNPGDFFNPYPGVRSIFYNRWLWPFAPIPWIIIGFFTTAIICEQCGFDVLTVLKYVSLAIVSSIMVITVSMAVIRGIIHLWIGSEAAKKKRAEKRAARAKAAAEKAAADEEERWNECPSCPGETLGMDIEDLPEKHQTFKLKATRFKWSVCRPFRRE
;
A
#
# COMPACT_ATOMS: atom_id res chain seq x y z
N MET A 1 -7.70 10.72 -60.01
CA MET A 1 -8.60 11.13 -61.13
C MET A 1 -10.03 10.93 -60.65
N CYS A 2 -10.84 11.98 -60.76
CA CYS A 2 -12.24 12.24 -60.31
C CYS A 2 -13.26 11.10 -60.58
N PRO A 3 -14.52 11.12 -60.05
CA PRO A 3 -15.37 12.27 -59.60
C PRO A 3 -16.03 12.08 -58.20
N SER A 4 -16.48 13.07 -57.40
CA SER A 4 -17.40 14.23 -57.51
C SER A 4 -18.90 13.89 -57.57
N GLN A 5 -19.63 14.17 -56.47
CA GLN A 5 -21.10 14.36 -56.41
C GLN A 5 -21.48 15.41 -55.34
N ASP A 6 -22.00 16.54 -55.83
CA ASP A 6 -23.17 17.38 -55.44
C ASP A 6 -23.76 17.23 -54.01
N GLU A 7 -23.94 18.28 -53.20
CA GLU A 7 -24.85 19.46 -53.27
C GLU A 7 -26.36 19.16 -53.23
N SER A 8 -26.98 19.37 -52.05
CA SER A 8 -28.30 20.02 -51.83
C SER A 8 -28.54 20.08 -50.30
N ASN A 9 -28.43 21.22 -49.60
CA ASN A 9 -29.34 22.36 -49.55
C ASN A 9 -30.73 22.01 -48.97
N ILE A 10 -31.02 22.40 -47.71
CA ILE A 10 -32.36 22.70 -47.16
C ILE A 10 -32.19 23.69 -46.00
N GLN A 11 -33.03 24.72 -46.03
CA GLN A 11 -33.11 25.97 -45.26
C GLN A 11 -33.67 25.85 -43.83
N ASP A 12 -33.15 26.72 -42.96
CA ASP A 12 -33.78 27.66 -42.01
C ASP A 12 -35.15 27.35 -41.34
N ASP A 13 -35.11 27.26 -39.99
CA ASP A 13 -35.86 27.98 -38.91
C ASP A 13 -37.40 28.27 -39.03
N PRO A 14 -38.16 28.62 -37.95
CA PRO A 14 -37.78 28.88 -36.54
C PRO A 14 -38.74 28.31 -35.44
N ASP A 15 -38.35 28.56 -34.19
CA ASP A 15 -39.12 28.71 -32.93
C ASP A 15 -40.66 28.65 -32.98
N VAL A 16 -41.23 27.76 -32.14
CA VAL A 16 -42.59 27.90 -31.59
C VAL A 16 -42.60 27.54 -30.10
N LYS A 17 -42.86 28.57 -29.27
CA LYS A 17 -43.36 28.44 -27.88
C LYS A 17 -44.79 27.89 -27.90
N GLY A 18 -45.08 26.94 -27.02
CA GLY A 18 -46.43 26.48 -26.74
C GLY A 18 -46.53 25.94 -25.33
N ASP A 19 -47.04 26.77 -24.43
CA ASP A 19 -47.55 26.36 -23.12
C ASP A 19 -48.78 25.47 -23.32
N SER A 20 -48.85 24.35 -22.63
CA SER A 20 -50.11 23.66 -22.39
C SER A 20 -50.14 22.99 -21.02
N GLU A 21 -51.03 23.51 -20.18
CA GLU A 21 -51.59 22.87 -19.00
C GLU A 21 -52.01 21.43 -19.32
N VAL A 22 -51.55 20.46 -18.52
CA VAL A 22 -52.20 19.17 -18.41
C VAL A 22 -52.61 18.96 -16.96
N ARG A 23 -53.93 18.92 -16.82
CA ARG A 23 -54.79 18.63 -15.69
C ARG A 23 -54.64 17.14 -15.34
N GLU A 24 -54.04 16.81 -14.20
CA GLU A 24 -54.07 15.45 -13.67
C GLU A 24 -55.36 15.22 -12.87
N GLU A 25 -56.15 14.26 -13.35
CA GLU A 25 -57.30 13.69 -12.66
C GLU A 25 -56.84 12.91 -11.42
N VAL A 26 -57.48 13.24 -10.30
CA VAL A 26 -57.44 12.49 -9.05
C VAL A 26 -58.35 11.27 -9.21
N VAL A 27 -57.75 10.08 -9.27
CA VAL A 27 -58.47 8.81 -9.13
C VAL A 27 -58.46 8.43 -7.64
N GLU A 28 -59.61 8.58 -7.00
CA GLU A 28 -59.95 7.90 -5.76
C GLU A 28 -60.10 6.40 -6.03
N THR A 29 -59.44 5.57 -5.23
CA THR A 29 -59.97 4.23 -4.94
C THR A 29 -59.60 3.85 -3.52
N GLN A 30 -60.63 3.86 -2.67
CA GLN A 30 -60.63 3.29 -1.33
C GLN A 30 -60.61 1.75 -1.43
N VAL A 31 -59.74 1.10 -0.65
CA VAL A 31 -60.03 -0.21 -0.05
C VAL A 31 -59.57 -0.15 1.40
N GLU A 32 -60.54 -0.31 2.29
CA GLU A 32 -60.42 -0.39 3.74
C GLU A 32 -59.92 -1.76 4.22
N SER A 33 -59.07 -1.71 5.26
CA SER A 33 -59.11 -2.57 6.47
C SER A 33 -58.67 -4.05 6.31
N ALA A 34 -58.04 -4.73 7.26
CA ALA A 34 -57.79 -4.45 8.67
C ALA A 34 -56.64 -5.37 9.18
N ALA A 35 -56.12 -4.98 10.35
CA ALA A 35 -55.50 -5.80 11.38
C ALA A 35 -54.03 -6.26 11.19
N GLU A 36 -53.17 -6.32 12.20
CA GLU A 36 -53.10 -5.91 13.61
C GLU A 36 -51.81 -6.61 14.11
N GLY A 37 -50.97 -5.95 14.92
CA GLY A 37 -49.94 -6.63 15.71
C GLY A 37 -48.48 -6.25 15.44
N ASP A 38 -48.05 -5.13 16.03
CA ASP A 38 -46.74 -5.04 16.69
C ASP A 38 -46.82 -5.83 18.00
N PRO A 39 -45.70 -6.40 18.51
CA PRO A 39 -44.97 -5.61 19.51
C PRO A 39 -43.45 -5.67 19.42
N GLU A 40 -42.89 -4.55 19.88
CA GLU A 40 -41.62 -4.40 20.61
C GLU A 40 -41.06 -5.68 21.23
N ASN A 41 -39.74 -5.89 21.05
CA ASN A 41 -38.95 -6.31 22.20
C ASN A 41 -37.54 -5.69 22.13
N LYS A 42 -37.34 -4.67 22.97
CA LYS A 42 -36.04 -4.33 23.54
C LYS A 42 -35.77 -5.38 24.62
N ASP A 43 -34.54 -5.87 24.73
CA ASP A 43 -33.94 -6.19 26.02
C ASP A 43 -32.42 -6.30 25.84
N GLU A 44 -31.72 -5.37 26.49
CA GLU A 44 -30.37 -5.59 27.00
C GLU A 44 -30.42 -6.69 28.08
N PRO A 45 -29.26 -7.26 28.45
CA PRO A 45 -29.01 -7.19 29.88
C PRO A 45 -27.61 -6.74 30.26
N GLU A 46 -27.64 -6.12 31.43
CA GLU A 46 -26.58 -5.65 32.29
C GLU A 46 -25.51 -6.70 32.63
N THR A 47 -24.32 -6.14 32.84
CA THR A 47 -23.30 -6.50 33.84
C THR A 47 -23.71 -7.51 34.92
N GLN A 48 -22.92 -8.58 35.04
CA GLN A 48 -22.67 -9.23 36.32
C GLN A 48 -21.17 -9.16 36.66
N GLU A 49 -20.93 -8.51 37.79
CA GLU A 49 -19.73 -8.66 38.62
C GLU A 49 -19.68 -10.09 39.17
N GLU A 50 -18.53 -10.73 39.09
CA GLU A 50 -18.17 -11.83 39.99
C GLU A 50 -16.86 -11.45 40.69
N SER A 51 -17.02 -11.01 41.93
CA SER A 51 -16.04 -11.07 43.00
C SER A 51 -16.11 -12.45 43.65
N GLU A 52 -14.97 -13.08 43.93
CA GLU A 52 -14.62 -13.64 45.25
C GLU A 52 -13.24 -14.34 45.23
N ASP A 53 -12.38 -13.86 46.12
CA ASP A 53 -11.54 -14.58 47.08
C ASP A 53 -10.28 -15.40 46.68
N ALA A 54 -9.15 -14.73 46.90
CA ALA A 54 -8.18 -15.00 47.98
C ALA A 54 -7.66 -16.43 48.27
N ALA A 55 -6.36 -16.63 48.04
CA ALA A 55 -5.39 -17.28 48.96
C ALA A 55 -3.97 -17.00 48.43
N SER A 56 -3.18 -16.13 49.06
CA SER A 56 -2.26 -16.44 50.18
C SER A 56 -1.32 -17.62 49.90
N GLN A 57 -0.04 -17.32 49.66
CA GLN A 57 1.05 -17.86 50.49
C GLN A 57 2.38 -17.14 50.22
N ASP A 58 2.98 -16.76 51.33
CA ASP A 58 4.28 -16.12 51.51
C ASP A 58 5.49 -17.02 51.16
N GLY A 59 6.57 -16.34 50.76
CA GLY A 59 7.94 -16.64 51.21
C GLY A 59 8.92 -17.22 50.18
N PRO A 60 10.24 -17.10 50.41
CA PRO A 60 10.95 -15.88 50.74
C PRO A 60 12.16 -15.62 49.81
N GLU A 61 12.74 -14.43 49.97
CA GLU A 61 14.06 -14.03 49.49
C GLU A 61 15.14 -15.10 49.74
N VAL A 62 15.92 -15.41 48.71
CA VAL A 62 17.24 -16.02 48.88
C VAL A 62 18.29 -15.12 48.24
N SER A 63 19.20 -14.73 49.12
CA SER A 63 20.41 -13.95 48.97
C SER A 63 21.37 -14.48 47.90
N GLY A 64 22.16 -13.56 47.36
CA GLY A 64 23.20 -13.79 46.37
C GLY A 64 24.25 -14.83 46.78
N GLY A 65 24.72 -15.54 45.75
CA GLY A 65 25.91 -16.39 45.79
C GLY A 65 26.84 -15.99 44.64
N GLU A 66 28.07 -15.68 45.00
CA GLU A 66 29.19 -15.34 44.14
C GLU A 66 29.47 -16.42 43.07
N MET A 67 29.65 -16.01 41.81
CA MET A 67 30.19 -16.87 40.76
C MET A 67 31.72 -16.91 40.86
N ALA A 68 32.26 -18.10 41.17
CA ALA A 68 33.65 -18.46 40.94
C ALA A 68 33.77 -19.30 39.64
N PRO A 69 34.96 -19.35 39.00
CA PRO A 69 35.12 -19.55 37.57
C PRO A 69 35.09 -21.02 37.16
N GLY A 70 34.60 -21.27 35.93
CA GLY A 70 34.42 -22.60 35.36
C GLY A 70 35.72 -23.36 35.09
N PRO A 71 35.65 -24.70 35.00
CA PRO A 71 36.73 -25.50 34.47
C PRO A 71 36.63 -25.59 32.94
N LYS A 72 37.76 -25.33 32.28
CA LYS A 72 38.02 -25.71 30.89
C LYS A 72 37.88 -27.23 30.77
N MET A 73 37.04 -27.68 29.85
CA MET A 73 37.12 -29.04 29.31
C MET A 73 37.45 -28.99 27.82
N SER A 74 38.38 -29.86 27.51
CA SER A 74 39.09 -30.15 26.28
C SER A 74 38.22 -30.76 25.18
N GLU A 75 38.71 -30.55 23.96
CA GLU A 75 38.66 -31.43 22.79
C GLU A 75 38.10 -32.84 23.00
N GLY A 76 37.16 -33.20 22.13
CA GLY A 76 36.70 -34.56 21.93
C GLY A 76 35.64 -34.59 20.83
N ASP A 77 36.09 -34.80 19.59
CA ASP A 77 35.21 -35.25 18.49
C ASP A 77 34.60 -36.62 18.82
N PRO A 78 33.35 -36.87 18.41
CA PRO A 78 32.95 -38.22 18.05
C PRO A 78 32.07 -38.23 16.77
N PRO A 79 31.72 -39.40 16.21
CA PRO A 79 32.41 -39.95 15.07
C PRO A 79 31.54 -39.96 13.80
N ASN A 80 32.22 -40.13 12.66
CA ASN A 80 31.61 -40.54 11.39
C ASN A 80 30.74 -41.79 11.57
N VAL A 81 29.42 -41.63 11.41
CA VAL A 81 28.49 -42.75 11.21
C VAL A 81 28.23 -42.87 9.72
N VAL A 82 28.91 -43.85 9.13
CA VAL A 82 28.66 -44.39 7.80
C VAL A 82 27.36 -45.19 7.85
N PHE A 83 26.33 -44.76 7.12
CA PHE A 83 25.17 -45.59 6.80
C PHE A 83 25.30 -46.05 5.34
N GLU A 84 25.78 -47.28 5.17
CA GLU A 84 25.53 -48.11 3.99
C GLU A 84 24.20 -48.86 4.15
N ARG A 85 23.57 -49.17 3.01
CA ARG A 85 22.34 -49.96 2.73
C ARG A 85 21.16 -49.08 2.30
N LEU A 86 20.40 -49.38 1.25
CA LEU A 86 20.34 -50.53 0.35
C LEU A 86 19.65 -50.03 -0.93
N ALA A 87 20.21 -50.39 -2.08
CA ALA A 87 19.59 -50.18 -3.38
C ALA A 87 18.30 -51.02 -3.52
N SER A 88 17.23 -50.37 -3.96
CA SER A 88 16.02 -51.02 -4.49
C SER A 88 15.61 -50.23 -5.73
N ASN A 89 15.96 -50.78 -6.90
CA ASN A 89 15.59 -50.31 -8.22
C ASN A 89 14.05 -50.28 -8.37
N GLN A 90 13.49 -49.10 -8.64
CA GLN A 90 12.38 -48.94 -9.58
C GLN A 90 12.63 -47.68 -10.40
N SER A 91 13.05 -47.92 -11.64
CA SER A 91 13.28 -46.94 -12.68
C SER A 91 11.95 -46.43 -13.24
N ASN A 92 11.68 -45.15 -13.03
CA ASN A 92 11.01 -44.29 -14.00
C ASN A 92 11.81 -42.99 -13.97
N GLY A 93 12.72 -42.85 -14.94
CA GLY A 93 13.59 -41.68 -15.04
C GLY A 93 12.78 -40.40 -15.29
N PRO A 94 13.20 -39.25 -14.76
CA PRO A 94 12.66 -37.98 -15.18
C PRO A 94 13.09 -37.71 -16.62
N VAL A 95 12.13 -37.32 -17.46
CA VAL A 95 12.41 -36.74 -18.77
C VAL A 95 13.16 -35.44 -18.51
N GLU A 96 14.46 -35.46 -18.75
CA GLU A 96 15.33 -34.30 -18.71
C GLU A 96 15.01 -33.47 -19.96
N GLU A 97 14.11 -32.50 -19.83
CA GLU A 97 13.86 -31.51 -20.88
C GLU A 97 15.13 -30.68 -21.06
N ALA A 98 15.78 -30.87 -22.21
CA ALA A 98 16.96 -30.12 -22.60
C ALA A 98 16.63 -28.61 -22.65
N PRO A 99 17.60 -27.73 -22.37
CA PRO A 99 17.41 -26.29 -22.51
C PRO A 99 16.98 -25.96 -23.94
N VAL A 100 15.76 -25.43 -24.07
CA VAL A 100 15.14 -25.06 -25.34
C VAL A 100 16.05 -24.07 -26.08
N GLU A 101 16.54 -24.48 -27.26
CA GLU A 101 17.30 -23.60 -28.14
C GLU A 101 16.42 -22.41 -28.60
N PRO A 102 16.95 -21.18 -28.62
CA PRO A 102 16.21 -20.02 -29.10
C PRO A 102 15.92 -20.17 -30.60
N GLY A 103 14.68 -20.47 -30.95
CA GLY A 103 14.22 -20.57 -32.35
C GLY A 103 13.34 -21.77 -32.68
N THR A 104 13.08 -22.69 -31.74
CA THR A 104 12.15 -23.79 -31.98
C THR A 104 10.72 -23.25 -32.11
N PRO A 105 9.96 -23.62 -33.16
CA PRO A 105 8.53 -23.32 -33.26
C PRO A 105 7.81 -23.76 -31.98
N LEU A 106 6.84 -22.97 -31.51
CA LEU A 106 5.99 -23.33 -30.37
C LEU A 106 5.15 -24.55 -30.77
N GLU A 107 5.67 -25.75 -30.54
CA GLU A 107 4.91 -26.98 -30.74
C GLU A 107 3.92 -27.09 -29.58
N HIS A 108 2.63 -26.96 -29.90
CA HIS A 108 1.56 -26.91 -28.93
C HIS A 108 1.44 -28.29 -28.27
N GLN A 109 1.79 -28.43 -26.98
CA GLN A 109 1.53 -29.69 -26.27
C GLN A 109 0.03 -29.78 -25.95
N ASP A 110 -0.58 -30.93 -26.24
CA ASP A 110 -2.00 -31.18 -25.98
C ASP A 110 -2.33 -30.95 -24.49
N GLY A 111 -3.04 -29.84 -24.19
CA GLY A 111 -3.42 -29.45 -22.84
C GLY A 111 -2.78 -28.16 -22.30
N GLU A 112 -1.82 -27.56 -23.02
CA GLU A 112 -1.26 -26.27 -22.66
C GLU A 112 -2.23 -25.11 -22.90
N ILE A 113 -2.50 -24.36 -21.84
CA ILE A 113 -3.57 -23.34 -21.83
C ILE A 113 -3.03 -21.96 -22.26
N PHE A 114 -1.78 -21.68 -21.93
CA PHE A 114 -1.09 -20.46 -22.33
C PHE A 114 0.41 -20.73 -22.42
N HIS A 115 1.08 -20.00 -23.30
CA HIS A 115 2.52 -20.06 -23.49
C HIS A 115 3.17 -18.90 -22.74
N LEU A 116 4.19 -19.21 -21.96
CA LEU A 116 5.06 -18.21 -21.34
C LEU A 116 6.42 -18.31 -22.02
N GLN A 117 6.96 -17.19 -22.46
CA GLN A 117 8.34 -17.09 -22.91
C GLN A 117 9.08 -16.09 -22.02
N VAL A 118 10.27 -16.47 -21.58
CA VAL A 118 11.11 -15.60 -20.76
C VAL A 118 12.50 -15.50 -21.38
N LYS A 119 12.99 -14.27 -21.54
CA LYS A 119 14.28 -14.01 -22.18
C LYS A 119 15.38 -14.53 -21.27
N GLN A 120 16.30 -15.33 -21.81
CA GLN A 120 17.48 -15.74 -21.06
C GLN A 120 18.32 -14.53 -20.62
N ILE A 121 18.92 -14.62 -19.44
CA ILE A 121 19.66 -13.51 -18.84
C ILE A 121 21.07 -13.48 -19.40
N THR A 122 21.46 -12.34 -19.98
CA THR A 122 22.86 -12.08 -20.31
C THR A 122 23.48 -11.16 -19.25
N SER A 123 24.81 -11.14 -19.14
CA SER A 123 25.55 -10.28 -18.20
C SER A 123 25.34 -8.77 -18.44
N GLU A 124 24.85 -8.41 -19.63
CA GLU A 124 24.56 -7.02 -20.01
C GLU A 124 23.14 -6.61 -19.63
N ASP A 125 22.23 -7.57 -19.46
CA ASP A 125 20.84 -7.32 -19.13
C ASP A 125 20.71 -6.94 -17.64
N SER A 126 19.96 -5.87 -17.39
CA SER A 126 19.56 -5.42 -16.04
C SER A 126 18.17 -5.90 -15.66
N VAL A 127 17.44 -6.50 -16.61
CA VAL A 127 16.07 -6.97 -16.46
C VAL A 127 15.77 -8.08 -17.46
N VAL A 128 14.81 -8.92 -17.07
CA VAL A 128 14.33 -10.02 -17.88
C VAL A 128 12.94 -9.73 -18.39
N THR A 129 12.74 -9.92 -19.69
CA THR A 129 11.43 -9.79 -20.31
C THR A 129 10.72 -11.14 -20.26
N ALA A 130 9.46 -11.12 -19.83
CA ALA A 130 8.53 -12.22 -19.97
C ALA A 130 7.40 -11.80 -20.91
N ARG A 131 7.07 -12.64 -21.88
CA ARG A 131 5.90 -12.50 -22.75
C ARG A 131 5.02 -13.72 -22.62
N TRP A 132 3.75 -13.54 -22.93
CA TRP A 132 2.80 -14.64 -22.93
C TRP A 132 1.80 -14.51 -24.07
N CYS A 133 1.20 -15.63 -24.43
CA CYS A 133 0.04 -15.69 -25.31
C CYS A 133 -0.89 -16.80 -24.83
N ILE A 134 -2.17 -16.68 -25.12
CA ILE A 134 -3.22 -17.64 -24.73
C ILE A 134 -3.76 -18.31 -25.99
N CYS A 135 -4.07 -19.59 -25.88
CA CYS A 135 -4.63 -20.34 -26.99
C CYS A 135 -6.07 -19.86 -27.30
N PRO A 136 -6.41 -19.58 -28.58
CA PRO A 136 -7.74 -19.08 -28.95
C PRO A 136 -8.90 -19.92 -28.41
N ASP A 137 -8.77 -21.24 -28.45
CA ASP A 137 -9.81 -22.18 -27.98
C ASP A 137 -10.07 -22.00 -26.47
N LYS A 138 -9.02 -21.77 -25.69
CA LYS A 138 -9.12 -21.53 -24.24
C LYS A 138 -9.65 -20.15 -23.90
N ILE A 139 -9.36 -19.13 -24.72
CA ILE A 139 -9.98 -17.81 -24.58
C ILE A 139 -11.51 -17.96 -24.70
N GLN A 140 -11.98 -18.74 -25.67
CA GLN A 140 -13.41 -18.98 -25.87
C GLN A 140 -14.03 -19.74 -24.69
N GLU A 141 -13.39 -20.81 -24.21
CA GLU A 141 -13.85 -21.55 -23.02
C GLU A 141 -13.94 -20.66 -21.78
N LEU A 142 -12.94 -19.81 -21.55
CA LEU A 142 -12.94 -18.87 -20.42
C LEU A 142 -14.06 -17.83 -20.57
N ARG A 143 -14.33 -17.36 -21.79
CA ARG A 143 -15.45 -16.46 -22.07
C ARG A 143 -16.80 -17.12 -21.78
N GLU A 144 -16.97 -18.37 -22.19
CA GLU A 144 -18.19 -19.16 -21.94
C GLU A 144 -18.40 -19.46 -20.45
N SER A 145 -17.31 -19.66 -19.70
CA SER A 145 -17.35 -19.82 -18.23
C SER A 145 -17.70 -18.54 -17.46
N GLY A 146 -17.82 -17.40 -18.16
CA GLY A 146 -18.08 -16.10 -17.55
C GLY A 146 -16.87 -15.55 -16.80
N ALA A 147 -15.65 -15.95 -17.18
CA ALA A 147 -14.43 -15.36 -16.63
C ALA A 147 -14.42 -13.85 -16.93
N LYS A 148 -13.99 -13.04 -15.97
CA LYS A 148 -13.90 -11.58 -16.15
C LYS A 148 -12.58 -11.08 -15.62
N ASN A 149 -12.03 -10.08 -16.29
CA ASN A 149 -10.78 -9.42 -15.89
C ASN A 149 -9.64 -10.44 -15.72
N LEU A 150 -9.25 -11.11 -16.80
CA LEU A 150 -8.15 -12.06 -16.78
C LEU A 150 -6.83 -11.38 -16.41
N HIS A 151 -6.07 -12.04 -15.54
CA HIS A 151 -4.73 -11.62 -15.15
C HIS A 151 -3.79 -12.82 -15.19
N ILE A 152 -2.51 -12.58 -15.39
CA ILE A 152 -1.46 -13.55 -15.15
C ILE A 152 -0.83 -13.26 -13.81
N LEU A 153 -0.82 -14.29 -12.97
CA LEU A 153 -0.01 -14.34 -11.77
C LEU A 153 1.34 -14.93 -12.15
N ILE A 154 2.40 -14.13 -12.07
CA ILE A 154 3.79 -14.58 -12.18
C ILE A 154 4.38 -14.65 -10.77
N VAL A 155 4.90 -15.82 -10.42
CA VAL A 155 5.59 -16.11 -9.17
C VAL A 155 7.05 -16.44 -9.48
N ILE A 156 7.97 -15.79 -8.78
CA ILE A 156 9.41 -16.00 -8.91
C ILE A 156 9.91 -16.48 -7.55
N LYS A 157 10.53 -17.66 -7.51
CA LYS A 157 11.11 -18.24 -6.30
C LYS A 157 12.54 -18.74 -6.58
N PRO A 158 13.54 -18.37 -5.76
CA PRO A 158 14.88 -18.96 -5.85
C PRO A 158 14.87 -20.43 -5.40
N LYS A 159 15.56 -21.31 -6.13
CA LYS A 159 15.66 -22.74 -5.78
C LYS A 159 16.42 -22.99 -4.49
N GLY A 160 17.40 -22.14 -4.16
CA GLY A 160 18.19 -22.21 -2.92
C GLY A 160 17.47 -21.73 -1.66
N GLY A 161 16.15 -21.49 -1.74
CA GLY A 161 15.42 -20.76 -0.70
C GLY A 161 15.60 -19.25 -0.81
N GLY A 162 14.66 -18.48 -0.28
CA GLY A 162 14.69 -17.03 -0.34
C GLY A 162 13.32 -16.40 -0.49
N VAL A 163 13.32 -15.10 -0.81
CA VAL A 163 12.10 -14.29 -0.84
C VAL A 163 11.33 -14.50 -2.14
N GLU A 164 10.13 -15.05 -2.01
CA GLU A 164 9.16 -15.15 -3.11
C GLU A 164 8.78 -13.76 -3.64
N GLN A 165 8.64 -13.63 -4.96
CA GLN A 165 8.11 -12.42 -5.60
C GLN A 165 6.91 -12.74 -6.46
N ARG A 166 5.85 -11.95 -6.31
CA ARG A 166 4.63 -12.08 -7.10
C ARG A 166 4.33 -10.84 -7.90
N ARG A 167 3.85 -11.02 -9.11
CA ARG A 167 3.24 -9.99 -9.94
C ARG A 167 1.92 -10.48 -10.49
N VAL A 168 0.92 -9.61 -10.45
CA VAL A 168 -0.39 -9.85 -11.05
C VAL A 168 -0.57 -8.79 -12.13
N ILE A 169 -0.66 -9.24 -13.37
CA ILE A 169 -0.57 -8.40 -14.57
C ILE A 169 -1.79 -8.69 -15.44
N PRO A 170 -2.48 -7.67 -15.96
CA PRO A 170 -3.56 -7.91 -16.91
C PRO A 170 -3.06 -8.65 -18.14
N VAL A 171 -3.84 -9.61 -18.63
CA VAL A 171 -3.46 -10.43 -19.79
C VAL A 171 -3.16 -9.58 -21.03
N GLU A 172 -3.85 -8.46 -21.18
CA GLU A 172 -3.75 -7.55 -22.33
C GLU A 172 -2.43 -6.74 -22.35
N GLU A 173 -1.64 -6.76 -21.27
CA GLU A 173 -0.31 -6.12 -21.32
C GLU A 173 0.69 -6.93 -22.19
N GLU A 174 0.42 -8.23 -22.45
CA GLU A 174 1.20 -9.23 -23.24
C GLU A 174 2.69 -9.44 -22.85
N MET A 175 3.26 -8.50 -22.12
CA MET A 175 4.67 -8.44 -21.75
C MET A 175 4.82 -7.85 -20.35
N ALA A 176 5.80 -8.37 -19.61
CA ALA A 176 6.24 -7.82 -18.34
C ALA A 176 7.75 -7.90 -18.16
N TYR A 177 8.28 -6.92 -17.44
CA TYR A 177 9.67 -6.92 -17.01
C TYR A 177 9.83 -7.54 -15.62
N LEU A 178 10.40 -8.74 -15.55
CA LEU A 178 10.69 -9.45 -14.32
C LEU A 178 11.96 -8.87 -13.67
N SER A 179 11.97 -8.86 -12.34
CA SER A 179 13.06 -8.33 -11.53
C SER A 179 13.38 -9.34 -10.45
N PHE A 180 14.63 -9.76 -10.35
CA PHE A 180 15.12 -10.73 -9.37
C PHE A 180 15.72 -10.02 -8.16
N LEU A 181 15.79 -10.71 -7.01
CA LEU A 181 16.35 -10.18 -5.76
C LEU A 181 17.66 -10.85 -5.36
N SER A 182 17.91 -12.06 -5.84
CA SER A 182 19.09 -12.86 -5.50
C SER A 182 19.71 -13.44 -6.76
N PRO A 183 21.02 -13.73 -6.76
CA PRO A 183 21.65 -14.51 -7.83
C PRO A 183 21.34 -16.01 -7.71
N GLY A 184 21.64 -16.76 -8.77
CA GLY A 184 21.49 -18.21 -8.88
C GLY A 184 20.21 -18.64 -9.59
N MET A 185 19.88 -19.93 -9.45
CA MET A 185 18.72 -20.55 -10.10
C MET A 185 17.40 -20.08 -9.48
N HIS A 186 16.53 -19.57 -10.33
CA HIS A 186 15.16 -19.19 -10.00
C HIS A 186 14.18 -19.98 -10.85
N THR A 187 13.03 -20.28 -10.26
CA THR A 187 11.90 -20.87 -10.94
C THR A 187 10.85 -19.77 -11.11
N VAL A 188 10.51 -19.49 -12.36
CA VAL A 188 9.46 -18.56 -12.76
C VAL A 188 8.23 -19.38 -13.13
N GLN A 189 7.19 -19.26 -12.33
CA GLN A 189 5.92 -19.94 -12.55
C GLN A 189 4.85 -18.92 -12.91
N ALA A 190 4.02 -19.23 -13.89
CA ALA A 190 2.87 -18.42 -14.26
C ALA A 190 1.59 -19.23 -14.26
N THR A 191 0.47 -18.55 -14.00
CA THR A 191 -0.87 -19.12 -14.16
C THR A 191 -1.86 -17.99 -14.47
N LEU A 192 -2.91 -18.31 -15.23
CA LEU A 192 -4.01 -17.39 -15.48
C LEU A 192 -4.95 -17.41 -14.29
N VAL A 193 -5.32 -16.22 -13.80
CA VAL A 193 -6.21 -16.04 -12.66
C VAL A 193 -7.29 -15.02 -12.98
N TRP A 194 -8.51 -15.30 -12.51
CA TRP A 194 -9.63 -14.37 -12.60
C TRP A 194 -10.51 -14.46 -11.36
N SER A 195 -11.43 -13.51 -11.21
CA SER A 195 -12.38 -13.51 -10.11
C SER A 195 -13.75 -13.12 -10.66
N THR A 196 -14.79 -13.73 -10.12
CA THR A 196 -16.19 -13.33 -10.38
C THR A 196 -16.53 -11.96 -9.79
N GLY A 197 -15.73 -11.49 -8.81
CA GLY A 197 -15.87 -10.18 -8.18
C GLY A 197 -14.94 -9.11 -8.76
N GLU A 198 -14.64 -8.09 -7.95
CA GLU A 198 -13.73 -7.02 -8.36
C GLU A 198 -12.28 -7.52 -8.46
N ALA A 199 -11.69 -7.43 -9.66
CA ALA A 199 -10.28 -7.78 -9.92
C ALA A 199 -9.30 -7.06 -8.97
N LYS A 200 -9.60 -5.83 -8.57
CA LYS A 200 -8.80 -5.06 -7.61
C LYS A 200 -8.71 -5.75 -6.24
N LYS A 201 -9.79 -6.40 -5.79
CA LYS A 201 -9.81 -7.16 -4.52
C LYS A 201 -8.97 -8.41 -4.63
N MET A 202 -9.11 -9.18 -5.73
CA MET A 202 -8.29 -10.35 -6.03
C MET A 202 -6.79 -9.99 -6.03
N ARG A 203 -6.40 -8.97 -6.81
CA ARG A 203 -5.01 -8.49 -6.89
C ARG A 203 -4.49 -8.08 -5.52
N LYS A 204 -5.28 -7.36 -4.73
CA LYS A 204 -4.89 -6.94 -3.37
C LYS A 204 -4.66 -8.14 -2.45
N ARG A 205 -5.46 -9.21 -2.57
CA ARG A 205 -5.32 -10.44 -1.78
C ARG A 205 -4.08 -11.23 -2.18
N LEU A 206 -3.88 -11.48 -3.47
CA LEU A 206 -2.71 -12.20 -4.01
C LEU A 206 -1.38 -11.51 -3.67
N LEU A 207 -1.39 -10.18 -3.64
CA LEU A 207 -0.21 -9.36 -3.32
C LEU A 207 -0.15 -8.91 -1.86
N LYS A 208 -1.10 -9.32 -1.01
CA LYS A 208 -1.11 -8.96 0.41
C LYS A 208 0.08 -9.63 1.07
N LYS A 209 0.84 -8.86 1.84
CA LYS A 209 1.98 -9.36 2.60
C LYS A 209 1.67 -9.37 4.09
N HIS A 210 2.07 -10.44 4.80
CA HIS A 210 2.00 -10.51 6.26
C HIS A 210 3.23 -9.83 6.87
N THR A 211 4.41 -10.17 6.34
CA THR A 211 5.70 -9.54 6.69
C THR A 211 6.33 -8.90 5.45
N ARG A 212 7.54 -8.32 5.55
CA ARG A 212 8.22 -7.71 4.39
C ARG A 212 8.48 -8.74 3.27
N ASN A 213 8.79 -9.97 3.66
CA ASN A 213 9.30 -11.03 2.79
C ASN A 213 8.29 -12.16 2.56
N GLU A 214 7.14 -12.10 3.22
CA GLU A 214 6.17 -13.20 3.20
C GLU A 214 4.78 -12.70 2.79
N TYR A 215 4.20 -13.40 1.82
CA TYR A 215 2.84 -13.15 1.39
C TYR A 215 1.83 -13.77 2.35
N ALA A 216 0.69 -13.13 2.52
CA ALA A 216 -0.36 -13.61 3.43
C ALA A 216 -1.07 -14.87 2.91
N ALA A 217 -1.08 -15.08 1.59
CA ALA A 217 -1.60 -16.29 0.96
C ALA A 217 -0.42 -17.13 0.46
N TYR A 218 -0.38 -18.43 0.75
CA TYR A 218 0.65 -19.34 0.25
C TYR A 218 0.19 -19.94 -1.07
N VAL A 219 0.52 -19.29 -2.19
CA VAL A 219 0.13 -19.77 -3.54
C VAL A 219 1.01 -20.91 -4.04
N LEU A 220 2.15 -21.11 -3.39
CA LEU A 220 3.05 -22.23 -3.62
C LEU A 220 2.82 -23.30 -2.55
N ASP A 221 2.96 -24.57 -2.93
CA ASP A 221 3.00 -25.72 -2.02
C ASP A 221 4.36 -25.85 -1.32
N ASP A 222 4.50 -26.92 -0.53
CA ASP A 222 5.72 -27.21 0.23
C ASP A 222 6.88 -27.59 -0.71
N GLU A 223 6.60 -28.16 -1.89
CA GLU A 223 7.57 -28.40 -2.95
C GLU A 223 7.97 -27.12 -3.70
N GLY A 224 7.24 -26.02 -3.52
CA GLY A 224 7.47 -24.75 -4.19
C GLY A 224 6.83 -24.61 -5.56
N LYS A 225 5.90 -25.50 -5.92
CA LYS A 225 5.06 -25.42 -7.13
C LYS A 225 3.76 -24.68 -6.85
N LEU A 226 3.13 -24.13 -7.88
CA LEU A 226 1.84 -23.45 -7.78
C LEU A 226 0.77 -24.45 -7.35
N ARG A 227 0.09 -24.17 -6.23
CA ARG A 227 -0.94 -25.06 -5.67
C ARG A 227 -2.05 -25.34 -6.68
N ASP A 228 -2.36 -26.61 -6.91
CA ASP A 228 -3.48 -27.08 -7.76
C ASP A 228 -4.84 -27.19 -7.07
N ASP A 229 -4.85 -27.05 -5.75
CA ASP A 229 -6.04 -27.16 -4.92
C ASP A 229 -7.08 -26.05 -5.21
N GLU A 230 -8.17 -26.41 -5.88
CA GLU A 230 -9.27 -25.50 -6.20
C GLU A 230 -9.91 -24.89 -4.94
N ALA A 231 -9.94 -25.65 -3.82
CA ALA A 231 -10.50 -25.16 -2.57
C ALA A 231 -9.70 -23.97 -2.04
N PHE A 232 -8.37 -23.97 -2.17
CA PHE A 232 -7.52 -22.85 -1.80
C PHE A 232 -7.83 -21.58 -2.61
N TRP A 233 -7.95 -21.71 -3.93
CA TRP A 233 -8.19 -20.58 -4.83
C TRP A 233 -9.60 -19.98 -4.63
N ASN A 234 -10.60 -20.84 -4.46
CA ASN A 234 -11.98 -20.44 -4.17
C ASN A 234 -12.19 -19.96 -2.72
N HIS A 235 -11.25 -20.26 -1.80
CA HIS A 235 -11.37 -19.84 -0.40
C HIS A 235 -11.38 -18.32 -0.23
N TYR A 236 -12.02 -17.83 0.85
CA TYR A 236 -12.18 -16.41 1.17
C TYR A 236 -10.85 -15.61 1.17
N GLN A 237 -9.72 -16.30 1.37
CA GLN A 237 -8.40 -15.70 1.38
C GLN A 237 -7.95 -15.19 0.00
N VAL A 238 -8.26 -15.90 -1.08
CA VAL A 238 -7.86 -15.55 -2.45
C VAL A 238 -9.08 -15.12 -3.28
N ASN A 239 -10.14 -15.95 -3.30
CA ASN A 239 -11.36 -15.76 -4.08
C ASN A 239 -11.06 -15.49 -5.56
N ALA A 240 -10.28 -16.40 -6.14
CA ALA A 240 -9.93 -16.40 -7.54
C ALA A 240 -10.12 -17.81 -8.09
N HIS A 241 -10.34 -17.90 -9.39
CA HIS A 241 -10.18 -19.13 -10.14
C HIS A 241 -8.82 -19.09 -10.82
N LYS A 242 -8.26 -20.27 -11.10
CA LYS A 242 -7.00 -20.40 -11.80
C LYS A 242 -7.11 -21.39 -12.95
N VAL A 243 -6.28 -21.20 -13.97
CA VAL A 243 -6.22 -22.09 -15.13
C VAL A 243 -4.83 -22.04 -15.75
N GLY A 244 -4.35 -23.21 -16.18
CA GLY A 244 -3.04 -23.35 -16.82
C GLY A 244 -1.87 -23.18 -15.85
N HIS A 245 -0.73 -23.69 -16.28
CA HIS A 245 0.52 -23.59 -15.55
C HIS A 245 1.66 -23.55 -16.56
N ALA A 246 2.60 -22.63 -16.36
CA ALA A 246 3.86 -22.59 -17.10
C ALA A 246 4.99 -22.41 -16.10
N GLU A 247 6.06 -23.19 -16.23
CA GLU A 247 7.22 -23.18 -15.35
C GLU A 247 8.49 -23.07 -16.18
N ILE A 248 9.35 -22.12 -15.84
CA ILE A 248 10.63 -21.89 -16.53
C ILE A 248 11.70 -21.63 -15.49
N ASP A 249 12.80 -22.38 -15.58
CA ASP A 249 13.97 -22.16 -14.76
C ASP A 249 14.95 -21.20 -15.43
N ILE A 250 15.48 -20.27 -14.64
CA ILE A 250 16.36 -19.21 -15.12
C ILE A 250 17.53 -19.06 -14.15
N ASP A 251 18.74 -19.13 -14.68
CA ASP A 251 19.95 -18.82 -13.93
C ASP A 251 20.20 -17.31 -13.95
N VAL A 252 20.32 -16.70 -12.77
CA VAL A 252 20.57 -15.27 -12.61
C VAL A 252 22.02 -15.04 -12.21
N PRO A 253 22.87 -14.48 -13.09
CA PRO A 253 24.28 -14.24 -12.77
C PRO A 253 24.43 -13.17 -11.68
N GLU A 254 25.52 -13.22 -10.91
CA GLU A 254 25.79 -12.24 -9.84
C GLU A 254 25.99 -10.81 -10.39
N GLU A 255 26.52 -10.70 -11.61
CA GLU A 255 26.80 -9.43 -12.29
C GLU A 255 25.53 -8.63 -12.62
N PHE A 256 24.37 -9.29 -12.62
CA PHE A 256 23.06 -8.66 -12.79
C PHE A 256 22.78 -7.61 -11.69
N PHE A 257 23.33 -7.81 -10.50
CA PHE A 257 23.06 -6.98 -9.33
C PHE A 257 24.00 -5.78 -9.21
N ALA A 258 23.48 -4.71 -8.64
CA ALA A 258 24.26 -3.54 -8.27
C ALA A 258 25.17 -3.84 -7.09
N LYS A 259 26.41 -3.32 -7.14
CA LYS A 259 27.28 -3.25 -5.97
C LYS A 259 26.62 -2.45 -4.86
N GLU A 260 26.62 -2.99 -3.65
CA GLU A 260 26.04 -2.32 -2.48
C GLU A 260 26.81 -1.05 -2.12
N PRO A 261 26.11 0.03 -1.71
CA PRO A 261 26.77 1.22 -1.23
C PRO A 261 27.44 0.97 0.13
N PRO A 262 28.44 1.77 0.52
CA PRO A 262 29.05 1.70 1.84
C PRO A 262 28.01 1.77 2.97
N LYS A 263 28.16 0.94 4.01
CA LYS A 263 27.16 0.78 5.10
C LYS A 263 26.77 2.12 5.77
N TRP A 264 27.73 3.02 5.99
CA TRP A 264 27.48 4.34 6.59
C TRP A 264 26.57 5.20 5.69
N LEU A 265 26.80 5.15 4.38
CA LEU A 265 26.03 5.93 3.41
C LEU A 265 24.62 5.36 3.27
N SER A 266 24.50 4.03 3.20
CA SER A 266 23.20 3.35 3.22
C SER A 266 22.38 3.77 4.45
N LYS A 267 23.00 3.75 5.65
CA LYS A 267 22.36 4.16 6.90
C LYS A 267 21.90 5.63 6.88
N TRP A 268 22.71 6.55 6.36
CA TRP A 268 22.35 7.97 6.23
C TRP A 268 21.21 8.20 5.23
N VAL A 269 21.34 7.63 4.04
CA VAL A 269 20.34 7.77 2.96
C VAL A 269 19.01 7.16 3.39
N ASN A 270 19.04 6.03 4.08
CA ASN A 270 17.84 5.36 4.59
C ASN A 270 17.36 5.89 5.95
N PHE A 271 18.04 6.85 6.56
CA PHE A 271 17.58 7.47 7.81
C PHE A 271 16.18 8.06 7.62
N GLY A 272 15.21 7.59 8.42
CA GLY A 272 13.79 7.98 8.32
C GLY A 272 12.95 7.17 7.31
N HIS A 273 13.53 6.21 6.60
CA HIS A 273 12.79 5.26 5.76
C HIS A 273 12.57 3.93 6.49
N LYS A 274 11.39 3.33 6.30
CA LYS A 274 11.03 2.05 6.93
C LYS A 274 11.72 0.82 6.31
N TYR A 275 12.29 0.97 5.11
CA TYR A 275 12.82 -0.14 4.31
C TYR A 275 13.97 0.33 3.41
N ASP A 276 14.88 -0.58 3.09
CA ASP A 276 16.03 -0.35 2.21
C ASP A 276 15.61 -0.14 0.76
N PRO A 277 16.42 0.55 -0.06
CA PRO A 277 16.17 0.67 -1.49
C PRO A 277 16.07 -0.72 -2.15
N VAL A 278 15.26 -0.81 -3.20
CA VAL A 278 15.14 -2.03 -4.01
C VAL A 278 16.19 -2.05 -5.12
N ASP A 279 16.45 -0.87 -5.71
CA ASP A 279 17.32 -0.69 -6.87
C ASP A 279 18.14 0.61 -6.76
N GLN A 280 19.13 0.75 -7.63
CA GLN A 280 19.99 1.93 -7.70
C GLN A 280 19.22 3.23 -7.89
N CYS A 281 18.13 3.22 -8.67
CA CYS A 281 17.30 4.41 -8.92
C CYS A 281 16.61 4.89 -7.64
N SER A 282 16.05 3.96 -6.87
CA SER A 282 15.42 4.21 -5.58
C SER A 282 16.43 4.77 -4.60
N PHE A 283 17.64 4.21 -4.56
CA PHE A 283 18.73 4.73 -3.74
C PHE A 283 19.16 6.13 -4.19
N ARG A 284 19.40 6.37 -5.50
CA ARG A 284 19.77 7.68 -6.05
C ARG A 284 18.73 8.75 -5.72
N ARG A 285 17.44 8.44 -5.86
CA ARG A 285 16.35 9.36 -5.50
C ARG A 285 16.39 9.74 -4.02
N ARG A 286 16.59 8.75 -3.13
CA ARG A 286 16.73 9.00 -1.69
C ARG A 286 18.03 9.73 -1.36
N PHE A 287 19.11 9.43 -2.09
CA PHE A 287 20.42 10.02 -1.91
C PHE A 287 20.40 11.51 -2.22
N ILE A 288 19.78 11.92 -3.33
CA ILE A 288 19.60 13.34 -3.67
C ILE A 288 18.86 14.05 -2.53
N TYR A 289 17.73 13.52 -2.08
CA TYR A 289 16.99 14.08 -0.95
C TYR A 289 17.80 14.10 0.36
N ALA A 290 18.58 13.05 0.61
CA ALA A 290 19.42 12.93 1.80
C ALA A 290 20.60 13.91 1.84
N LEU A 291 21.04 14.41 0.68
CA LEU A 291 22.09 15.43 0.59
C LEU A 291 21.55 16.85 0.50
N THR A 292 20.41 17.08 -0.16
CA THR A 292 19.88 18.44 -0.35
C THR A 292 18.94 18.88 0.76
N ALA A 293 17.93 18.07 1.07
CA ALA A 293 16.86 18.48 1.97
C ALA A 293 17.11 18.06 3.42
N LYS A 294 17.61 16.83 3.66
CA LYS A 294 17.79 16.33 5.03
C LYS A 294 18.74 17.19 5.88
N PRO A 295 19.89 17.70 5.39
CA PRO A 295 20.75 18.53 6.21
C PRO A 295 20.06 19.83 6.63
N ILE A 296 19.34 20.48 5.71
CA ILE A 296 18.59 21.71 5.99
C ILE A 296 17.49 21.44 7.03
N LEU A 297 16.69 20.39 6.83
CA LEU A 297 15.63 20.02 7.78
C LEU A 297 16.19 19.63 9.15
N TYR A 298 17.33 18.95 9.19
CA TYR A 298 17.99 18.58 10.43
C TYR A 298 18.58 19.81 11.15
N CYS A 299 19.19 20.75 10.42
CA CYS A 299 19.63 22.04 10.96
C CYS A 299 18.46 22.84 11.52
N LEU A 300 17.34 22.96 10.79
CA LEU A 300 16.13 23.63 11.27
C LEU A 300 15.57 22.96 12.53
N LEU A 301 15.52 21.62 12.56
CA LEU A 301 15.11 20.87 13.73
C LEU A 301 16.02 21.14 14.93
N LEU A 302 17.34 21.18 14.73
CA LEU A 302 18.29 21.52 15.79
C LEU A 302 18.07 22.96 16.29
N VAL A 303 17.92 23.94 15.39
CA VAL A 303 17.64 25.34 15.79
C VAL A 303 16.38 25.43 16.65
N VAL A 304 15.30 24.75 16.26
CA VAL A 304 14.05 24.70 17.05
C VAL A 304 14.28 24.03 18.39
N LEU A 305 14.93 22.86 18.43
CA LEU A 305 15.20 22.12 19.68
C LEU A 305 16.07 22.93 20.64
N TYR A 306 17.15 23.53 20.16
CA TYR A 306 18.03 24.38 20.96
C TYR A 306 17.31 25.65 21.42
N GLY A 307 16.52 26.30 20.55
CA GLY A 307 15.74 27.47 20.91
C GLY A 307 14.75 27.17 22.04
N VAL A 308 14.06 26.03 21.96
CA VAL A 308 13.15 25.57 23.01
C VAL A 308 13.89 25.31 24.31
N LEU A 309 15.00 24.56 24.25
CA LEU A 309 15.81 24.27 25.43
C LEU A 309 16.31 25.54 26.11
N ILE A 310 16.85 26.49 25.33
CA ILE A 310 17.33 27.77 25.86
C ILE A 310 16.18 28.54 26.51
N VAL A 311 15.00 28.60 25.89
CA VAL A 311 13.83 29.28 26.45
C VAL A 311 13.36 28.60 27.74
N THR A 312 13.25 27.27 27.75
CA THR A 312 12.81 26.51 28.92
C THR A 312 13.81 26.63 30.07
N ASP A 313 15.11 26.54 29.77
CA ASP A 313 16.19 26.69 30.73
C ASP A 313 16.20 28.10 31.32
N THR A 314 15.99 29.13 30.49
CA THR A 314 15.88 30.53 30.94
C THR A 314 14.69 30.72 31.88
N ILE A 315 13.52 30.17 31.54
CA ILE A 315 12.34 30.22 32.42
C ILE A 315 12.61 29.52 33.75
N LEU A 316 13.24 28.35 33.72
CA LEU A 316 13.59 27.59 34.92
C LEU A 316 14.59 28.33 35.82
N LEU A 317 15.59 29.01 35.22
CA LEU A 317 16.52 29.87 35.96
C LEU A 317 15.81 31.04 36.64
N LEU A 318 14.90 31.71 35.92
CA LEU A 318 14.11 32.82 36.47
C LEU A 318 13.24 32.35 37.66
N TRP A 319 12.87 31.07 37.70
CA TRP A 319 12.12 30.45 38.79
C TRP A 319 13.01 29.85 39.90
N GLY A 320 14.33 30.09 39.84
CA GLY A 320 15.28 29.59 40.84
C GLY A 320 15.49 28.07 40.82
N LYS A 321 15.09 27.39 39.74
CA LYS A 321 15.31 25.95 39.56
C LYS A 321 16.71 25.70 39.02
N LYS A 322 17.34 24.62 39.48
CA LYS A 322 18.64 24.16 38.95
C LYS A 322 18.42 23.55 37.56
N ILE A 323 19.22 23.97 36.56
CA ILE A 323 19.21 23.36 35.23
C ILE A 323 20.29 22.28 35.13
N ASN A 324 19.99 21.22 34.40
CA ASN A 324 20.98 20.25 33.94
C ASN A 324 21.52 20.60 32.54
N LEU A 325 22.71 21.21 32.47
CA LEU A 325 23.36 21.59 31.21
C LEU A 325 23.72 20.40 30.29
N LYS A 326 23.58 19.15 30.76
CA LYS A 326 23.82 17.96 29.93
C LYS A 326 22.82 17.87 28.76
N THR A 327 21.59 18.36 28.93
CA THR A 327 20.55 18.34 27.89
C THR A 327 20.88 19.26 26.73
N LEU A 328 21.55 20.41 26.99
CA LEU A 328 22.09 21.30 25.96
C LEU A 328 23.25 20.67 25.18
N ARG A 329 24.02 19.77 25.78
CA ARG A 329 25.15 19.12 25.08
C ARG A 329 24.68 18.09 24.05
N ASN A 330 23.55 17.45 24.28
CA ASN A 330 22.97 16.48 23.34
C ASN A 330 21.43 16.45 23.42
N PRO A 331 20.74 17.34 22.69
CA PRO A 331 19.29 17.46 22.74
C PRO A 331 18.56 16.24 22.13
N LEU A 332 19.28 15.38 21.39
CA LEU A 332 18.70 14.23 20.71
C LEU A 332 18.74 12.94 21.52
N ASP A 333 19.55 12.89 22.58
CA ASP A 333 19.62 11.74 23.46
C ASP A 333 18.50 11.80 24.49
N SER A 334 17.46 10.98 24.26
CA SER A 334 16.28 10.91 25.10
C SER A 334 16.57 10.58 26.56
N HIS A 335 17.70 9.94 26.87
CA HIS A 335 18.06 9.63 28.26
C HIS A 335 18.36 10.90 29.06
N ASN A 336 18.84 11.97 28.41
CA ASN A 336 19.10 13.24 29.07
C ASN A 336 17.81 13.97 29.48
N TRP A 337 16.68 13.66 28.83
CA TRP A 337 15.35 14.23 29.11
C TRP A 337 14.59 13.49 30.23
N VAL A 338 15.10 12.36 30.70
CA VAL A 338 14.43 11.46 31.65
C VAL A 338 14.96 11.64 33.09
N ASN A 339 15.86 12.58 33.32
CA ASN A 339 16.41 12.80 34.66
C ASN A 339 15.30 13.12 35.68
N PRO A 340 15.17 12.35 36.77
CA PRO A 340 14.19 12.61 37.82
C PRO A 340 14.41 14.01 38.41
N GLY A 341 13.39 14.85 38.37
CA GLY A 341 13.44 16.23 38.87
C GLY A 341 13.47 17.32 37.78
N ASP A 342 13.48 16.94 36.49
CA ASP A 342 13.22 17.88 35.39
C ASP A 342 11.72 18.14 35.19
N PHE A 343 11.38 19.37 34.79
CA PHE A 343 10.01 19.83 34.54
C PHE A 343 9.22 18.93 33.56
N PHE A 344 9.94 18.25 32.66
CA PHE A 344 9.37 17.39 31.62
C PHE A 344 9.15 15.93 32.04
N ASN A 345 9.64 15.54 33.22
CA ASN A 345 9.38 14.22 33.81
C ASN A 345 9.36 14.33 35.35
N PRO A 346 8.27 14.86 35.93
CA PRO A 346 8.26 15.24 37.34
C PRO A 346 8.35 14.04 38.30
N TYR A 347 8.04 12.81 37.87
CA TYR A 347 8.10 11.60 38.69
C TYR A 347 8.42 10.32 37.90
N PRO A 348 9.16 9.35 38.49
CA PRO A 348 9.37 8.04 37.87
C PRO A 348 8.02 7.31 37.71
N GLY A 349 7.71 6.88 36.47
CA GLY A 349 6.50 6.11 36.13
C GLY A 349 5.45 6.86 35.32
N VAL A 350 5.54 8.20 35.19
CA VAL A 350 4.62 8.98 34.35
C VAL A 350 5.22 9.09 32.94
N ARG A 351 4.53 8.59 31.91
CA ARG A 351 4.94 8.85 30.51
C ARG A 351 4.80 10.34 30.26
N SER A 352 5.93 11.03 30.12
CA SER A 352 6.00 12.43 29.75
C SER A 352 5.04 12.73 28.59
N ILE A 353 4.33 13.86 28.65
CA ILE A 353 3.48 14.36 27.55
C ILE A 353 4.33 14.53 26.26
N PHE A 354 5.65 14.59 26.41
CA PHE A 354 6.65 14.70 25.34
C PHE A 354 7.21 13.34 24.86
N TYR A 355 6.75 12.20 25.40
CA TYR A 355 7.16 10.86 24.98
C TYR A 355 6.89 10.62 23.49
N ASN A 356 5.86 11.26 22.94
CA ASN A 356 5.53 11.19 21.53
C ASN A 356 5.96 12.46 20.79
N ARG A 357 7.19 12.43 20.25
CA ARG A 357 7.94 13.55 19.68
C ARG A 357 7.22 14.34 18.57
N TRP A 358 6.14 13.80 17.98
CA TRP A 358 5.31 14.44 16.94
C TRP A 358 4.13 15.26 17.46
N LEU A 359 3.66 15.04 18.68
CA LEU A 359 2.51 15.76 19.25
C LEU A 359 2.90 17.09 19.91
N TRP A 360 4.21 17.34 20.03
CA TRP A 360 4.76 18.51 20.69
C TRP A 360 4.30 19.87 20.15
N PRO A 361 4.15 20.10 18.83
CA PRO A 361 3.64 21.37 18.29
C PRO A 361 2.17 21.63 18.62
N PHE A 362 1.44 20.61 19.08
CA PHE A 362 0.00 20.68 19.38
C PHE A 362 -0.27 20.69 20.88
N ALA A 363 0.76 20.60 21.72
CA ALA A 363 0.59 20.77 23.14
C ALA A 363 0.13 22.21 23.44
N PRO A 364 -0.80 22.43 24.37
CA PRO A 364 -1.32 23.76 24.67
C PRO A 364 -0.23 24.70 25.22
N ILE A 365 0.80 24.15 25.85
CA ILE A 365 1.87 24.90 26.53
C ILE A 365 2.68 25.77 25.55
N PRO A 366 3.23 25.26 24.42
CA PRO A 366 3.86 26.10 23.40
C PRO A 366 3.01 27.27 22.91
N TRP A 367 1.71 27.05 22.68
CA TRP A 367 0.81 28.11 22.20
C TRP A 367 0.46 29.12 23.28
N ILE A 368 0.31 28.69 24.53
CA ILE A 368 0.13 29.59 25.68
C ILE A 368 1.38 30.46 25.87
N ILE A 369 2.58 29.87 25.74
CA ILE A 369 3.85 30.60 25.84
C ILE A 369 3.97 31.60 24.68
N ILE A 370 3.73 31.18 23.43
CA ILE A 370 3.77 32.07 22.26
C ILE A 370 2.74 33.20 22.42
N GLY A 371 1.50 32.87 22.79
CA GLY A 371 0.42 33.84 23.00
C GLY A 371 0.72 34.84 24.12
N PHE A 372 1.30 34.37 25.24
CA PHE A 372 1.72 35.21 26.35
C PHE A 372 2.84 36.17 25.93
N PHE A 373 3.88 35.68 25.25
CA PHE A 373 4.98 36.53 24.80
C PHE A 373 4.56 37.52 23.71
N THR A 374 3.70 37.12 22.75
CA THR A 374 3.15 38.07 21.79
C THR A 374 2.32 39.15 22.47
N THR A 375 1.54 38.79 23.49
CA THR A 375 0.71 39.75 24.23
C THR A 375 1.58 40.67 25.08
N ALA A 376 2.60 40.15 25.75
CA ALA A 376 3.54 40.92 26.56
C ALA A 376 4.35 41.91 25.72
N ILE A 377 4.84 41.49 24.55
CA ILE A 377 5.58 42.36 23.60
C ILE A 377 4.66 43.47 23.08
N ILE A 378 3.39 43.16 22.76
CA ILE A 378 2.41 44.17 22.33
C ILE A 378 2.08 45.15 23.47
N CYS A 379 1.95 44.67 24.70
CA CYS A 379 1.70 45.52 25.87
C CYS A 379 2.89 46.44 26.18
N GLU A 380 4.11 45.93 26.09
CA GLU A 380 5.34 46.69 26.35
C GLU A 380 5.62 47.74 25.27
N GLN A 381 5.38 47.41 24.00
CA GLN A 381 5.59 48.37 22.91
C GLN A 381 4.51 49.47 22.82
N CYS A 382 3.32 49.26 23.39
CA CYS A 382 2.19 50.17 23.21
C CYS A 382 1.73 50.93 24.47
N GLY A 383 2.27 50.64 25.67
CA GLY A 383 2.09 51.48 26.87
C GLY A 383 0.64 51.70 27.33
N PHE A 384 -0.16 50.64 27.45
CA PHE A 384 -1.60 50.75 27.73
C PHE A 384 -1.97 50.88 29.24
N ASP A 385 -2.91 51.78 29.55
CA ASP A 385 -3.50 52.04 30.88
C ASP A 385 -4.66 51.07 31.22
N VAL A 386 -5.00 50.88 32.51
CA VAL A 386 -6.01 49.91 33.02
C VAL A 386 -7.41 50.18 32.46
N LEU A 387 -7.76 51.45 32.25
CA LEU A 387 -8.99 51.86 31.55
C LEU A 387 -9.03 51.38 30.09
N THR A 388 -7.86 51.25 29.44
CA THR A 388 -7.76 50.69 28.10
C THR A 388 -7.91 49.17 28.13
N VAL A 389 -7.37 48.48 29.14
CA VAL A 389 -7.62 47.04 29.36
C VAL A 389 -9.12 46.78 29.56
N LEU A 390 -9.81 47.62 30.33
CA LEU A 390 -11.27 47.50 30.52
C LEU A 390 -12.06 47.74 29.23
N LYS A 391 -11.60 48.68 28.37
CA LYS A 391 -12.13 48.87 27.01
C LYS A 391 -11.88 47.67 26.11
N TYR A 392 -10.74 47.00 26.23
CA TYR A 392 -10.46 45.77 25.49
C TYR A 392 -11.32 44.61 25.98
N VAL A 393 -11.60 44.51 27.29
CA VAL A 393 -12.51 43.50 27.85
C VAL A 393 -13.95 43.75 27.40
N SER A 394 -14.44 45.00 27.42
CA SER A 394 -15.79 45.30 26.93
C SER A 394 -15.90 45.12 25.41
N LEU A 395 -14.86 45.48 24.65
CA LEU A 395 -14.76 45.17 23.22
C LEU A 395 -14.74 43.65 22.97
N ALA A 396 -14.07 42.87 23.82
CA ALA A 396 -14.06 41.41 23.75
C ALA A 396 -15.46 40.83 23.99
N ILE A 397 -16.23 41.35 24.95
CA ILE A 397 -17.61 40.92 25.20
C ILE A 397 -18.52 41.26 24.00
N VAL A 398 -18.43 42.47 23.47
CA VAL A 398 -19.21 42.88 22.28
C VAL A 398 -18.81 42.04 21.06
N SER A 399 -17.52 41.77 20.87
CA SER A 399 -17.04 40.88 19.82
C SER A 399 -17.56 39.46 19.99
N SER A 400 -17.67 38.97 21.24
CA SER A 400 -18.20 37.63 21.54
C SER A 400 -19.69 37.52 21.19
N ILE A 401 -20.49 38.55 21.51
CA ILE A 401 -21.92 38.60 21.13
C ILE A 401 -22.07 38.65 19.61
N MET A 402 -21.24 39.44 18.92
CA MET A 402 -21.23 39.49 17.44
C MET A 402 -20.85 38.13 16.84
N VAL A 403 -19.86 37.44 17.41
CA VAL A 403 -19.48 36.08 16.98
C VAL A 403 -20.63 35.10 17.20
N ILE A 404 -21.35 35.18 18.33
CA ILE A 404 -22.50 34.30 18.61
C ILE A 404 -23.65 34.55 17.62
N THR A 405 -23.98 35.81 17.32
CA THR A 405 -25.07 36.13 16.39
C THR A 405 -24.74 35.74 14.95
N VAL A 406 -23.50 35.99 14.51
CA VAL A 406 -23.00 35.50 13.21
C VAL A 406 -23.00 33.97 13.20
N SER A 407 -22.59 33.30 14.27
CA SER A 407 -22.61 31.84 14.38
C SER A 407 -24.04 31.29 14.26
N MET A 408 -25.02 31.91 14.92
CA MET A 408 -26.44 31.51 14.81
C MET A 408 -27.00 31.73 13.39
N ALA A 409 -26.64 32.83 12.72
CA ALA A 409 -27.03 33.08 11.33
C ALA A 409 -26.40 32.06 10.38
N VAL A 410 -25.14 31.68 10.62
CA VAL A 410 -24.45 30.61 9.89
C VAL A 410 -25.12 29.26 10.14
N ILE A 411 -25.45 28.92 11.38
CA ILE A 411 -26.19 27.68 11.71
C ILE A 411 -27.55 27.64 11.00
N ARG A 412 -28.29 28.74 10.99
CA ARG A 412 -29.57 28.83 10.26
C ARG A 412 -29.39 28.69 8.74
N GLY A 413 -28.34 29.28 8.19
CA GLY A 413 -27.94 29.09 6.79
C GLY A 413 -27.59 27.64 6.47
N ILE A 414 -26.86 26.97 7.37
CA ILE A 414 -26.52 25.54 7.28
C ILE A 414 -27.79 24.70 7.30
N ILE A 415 -28.76 24.99 8.17
CA ILE A 415 -30.03 24.24 8.25
C ILE A 415 -30.83 24.38 6.94
N HIS A 416 -30.94 25.59 6.37
CA HIS A 416 -31.62 25.78 5.08
C HIS A 416 -30.90 25.08 3.92
N LEU A 417 -29.56 25.10 3.90
CA LEU A 417 -28.75 24.33 2.95
C LEU A 417 -28.94 22.82 3.15
N TRP A 418 -29.16 22.37 4.39
CA TRP A 418 -29.39 20.96 4.72
C TRP A 418 -30.76 20.49 4.23
N ILE A 419 -31.81 21.29 4.38
CA ILE A 419 -33.16 20.98 3.86
C ILE A 419 -33.16 21.00 2.32
N GLY A 420 -32.54 22.00 1.69
CA GLY A 420 -32.34 22.02 0.23
C GLY A 420 -31.51 20.83 -0.28
N SER A 421 -30.66 20.25 0.58
CA SER A 421 -29.87 19.08 0.25
C SER A 421 -30.72 17.83 0.00
N GLU A 422 -31.93 17.70 0.55
CA GLU A 422 -32.74 16.49 0.39
C GLU A 422 -33.36 16.36 -1.00
N ALA A 423 -33.93 17.44 -1.52
CA ALA A 423 -34.39 17.48 -2.91
C ALA A 423 -33.22 17.31 -3.89
N ALA A 424 -32.05 17.88 -3.56
CA ALA A 424 -30.82 17.66 -4.32
C ALA A 424 -30.30 16.22 -4.20
N LYS A 425 -30.48 15.54 -3.05
CA LYS A 425 -30.12 14.13 -2.84
C LYS A 425 -30.93 13.22 -3.75
N LYS A 426 -32.25 13.45 -3.92
CA LYS A 426 -33.10 12.70 -4.86
C LYS A 426 -32.63 12.85 -6.31
N LYS A 427 -32.46 14.09 -6.79
CA LYS A 427 -31.91 14.35 -8.15
C LYS A 427 -30.50 13.78 -8.34
N ARG A 428 -29.65 13.79 -7.29
CA ARG A 428 -28.32 13.17 -7.32
C ARG A 428 -28.40 11.64 -7.34
N ALA A 429 -29.38 11.03 -6.67
CA ALA A 429 -29.59 9.58 -6.68
C ALA A 429 -30.03 9.10 -8.07
N GLU A 430 -30.99 9.78 -8.70
CA GLU A 430 -31.40 9.51 -10.09
C GLU A 430 -30.24 9.69 -11.06
N LYS A 431 -29.49 10.80 -10.96
CA LYS A 431 -28.30 11.02 -11.79
C LYS A 431 -27.20 9.98 -11.53
N ARG A 432 -27.06 9.48 -10.30
CA ARG A 432 -26.13 8.38 -9.97
C ARG A 432 -26.61 7.06 -10.54
N ALA A 433 -27.90 6.75 -10.51
CA ALA A 433 -28.46 5.55 -11.12
C ALA A 433 -28.30 5.57 -12.64
N ALA A 434 -28.58 6.71 -13.29
CA ALA A 434 -28.34 6.89 -14.72
C ALA A 434 -26.86 6.76 -15.09
N ARG A 435 -25.96 7.38 -14.31
CA ARG A 435 -24.50 7.23 -14.47
C ARG A 435 -24.04 5.79 -14.22
N ALA A 436 -24.65 5.08 -13.28
CA ALA A 436 -24.32 3.69 -13.00
C ALA A 436 -24.75 2.78 -14.16
N LYS A 437 -25.93 2.99 -14.75
CA LYS A 437 -26.37 2.29 -15.97
C LYS A 437 -25.43 2.57 -17.14
N ALA A 438 -25.16 3.85 -17.42
CA ALA A 438 -24.23 4.22 -18.50
C ALA A 438 -22.81 3.69 -18.26
N ALA A 439 -22.34 3.66 -17.01
CA ALA A 439 -21.06 3.06 -16.65
C ALA A 439 -21.08 1.54 -16.78
N ALA A 440 -22.20 0.87 -16.53
CA ALA A 440 -22.35 -0.58 -16.71
C ALA A 440 -22.38 -0.96 -18.20
N GLU A 441 -23.12 -0.23 -19.03
CA GLU A 441 -23.09 -0.40 -20.49
C GLU A 441 -21.69 -0.16 -21.05
N LYS A 442 -21.04 0.93 -20.63
CA LYS A 442 -19.66 1.20 -21.02
C LYS A 442 -18.71 0.08 -20.54
N ALA A 443 -18.86 -0.39 -19.30
CA ALA A 443 -18.03 -1.47 -18.77
C ALA A 443 -18.23 -2.78 -19.54
N ALA A 444 -19.46 -3.07 -20.01
CA ALA A 444 -19.74 -4.23 -20.84
C ALA A 444 -19.08 -4.10 -22.23
N ALA A 445 -19.13 -2.92 -22.84
CA ALA A 445 -18.45 -2.66 -24.11
C ALA A 445 -16.92 -2.72 -23.97
N ASP A 446 -16.37 -2.10 -22.92
CA ASP A 446 -14.94 -2.16 -22.59
C ASP A 446 -14.50 -3.61 -22.30
N GLU A 447 -15.36 -4.43 -21.68
CA GLU A 447 -15.11 -5.85 -21.41
C GLU A 447 -15.07 -6.67 -22.71
N GLU A 448 -15.97 -6.39 -23.66
CA GLU A 448 -15.97 -7.04 -24.97
C GLU A 448 -14.74 -6.67 -25.80
N GLU A 449 -14.35 -5.39 -25.82
CA GLU A 449 -13.10 -4.94 -26.47
C GLU A 449 -11.89 -5.67 -25.87
N ARG A 450 -11.85 -5.83 -24.56
CA ARG A 450 -10.75 -6.46 -23.82
C ARG A 450 -10.56 -7.95 -24.15
N TRP A 451 -11.65 -8.67 -24.40
CA TRP A 451 -11.59 -10.05 -24.88
C TRP A 451 -10.98 -10.16 -26.27
N ASN A 452 -11.28 -9.19 -27.15
CA ASN A 452 -10.70 -9.13 -28.49
C ASN A 452 -9.21 -8.74 -28.47
N GLU A 453 -8.74 -8.12 -27.38
CA GLU A 453 -7.33 -7.73 -27.16
C GLU A 453 -6.48 -8.81 -26.47
N CYS A 454 -7.05 -9.97 -26.13
CA CYS A 454 -6.26 -11.03 -25.52
C CYS A 454 -5.22 -11.56 -26.53
N PRO A 455 -3.92 -11.65 -26.17
CA PRO A 455 -2.88 -12.13 -27.07
C PRO A 455 -3.17 -13.57 -27.45
N SER A 456 -3.47 -13.82 -28.72
CA SER A 456 -3.48 -15.16 -29.27
C SER A 456 -2.06 -15.59 -29.61
N CYS A 457 -1.73 -16.87 -29.43
CA CYS A 457 -0.41 -17.36 -29.83
C CYS A 457 -0.29 -17.35 -31.36
N PRO A 458 0.58 -16.51 -31.96
CA PRO A 458 1.00 -16.76 -33.33
C PRO A 458 1.77 -18.09 -33.30
N GLY A 459 1.62 -18.95 -34.31
CA GLY A 459 2.41 -20.19 -34.41
C GLY A 459 3.93 -19.98 -34.61
N GLU A 460 4.43 -18.77 -34.35
CA GLU A 460 5.81 -18.32 -34.45
C GLU A 460 6.34 -17.89 -33.07
N THR A 461 7.66 -17.85 -32.90
CA THR A 461 8.29 -17.41 -31.64
C THR A 461 7.89 -15.98 -31.30
N LEU A 462 7.49 -15.71 -30.05
CA LEU A 462 7.16 -14.36 -29.60
C LEU A 462 8.46 -13.52 -29.57
N GLY A 463 8.49 -12.42 -30.33
CA GLY A 463 9.61 -11.47 -30.26
C GLY A 463 9.74 -10.89 -28.85
N MET A 464 10.94 -10.78 -28.29
CA MET A 464 11.13 -10.43 -26.88
C MET A 464 11.38 -8.94 -26.63
N ASP A 465 11.37 -8.12 -27.69
CA ASP A 465 11.55 -6.69 -27.61
C ASP A 465 10.21 -5.94 -27.55
N ILE A 466 10.20 -4.71 -27.01
CA ILE A 466 8.98 -3.89 -26.98
C ILE A 466 8.49 -3.60 -28.39
N GLU A 467 9.43 -3.45 -29.32
CA GLU A 467 9.19 -3.16 -30.72
C GLU A 467 8.37 -4.25 -31.40
N ASP A 468 8.41 -5.48 -30.88
CA ASP A 468 7.64 -6.64 -31.36
C ASP A 468 6.21 -6.69 -30.80
N LEU A 469 5.83 -5.73 -29.94
CA LEU A 469 4.44 -5.57 -29.48
C LEU A 469 3.67 -4.68 -30.46
N PRO A 470 2.37 -4.93 -30.67
CA PRO A 470 1.54 -4.00 -31.44
C PRO A 470 1.55 -2.61 -30.80
N GLU A 471 1.48 -1.55 -31.60
CA GLU A 471 1.65 -0.17 -31.13
C GLU A 471 0.73 0.19 -29.95
N LYS A 472 -0.50 -0.36 -29.91
CA LYS A 472 -1.47 -0.18 -28.82
C LYS A 472 -0.95 -0.70 -27.47
N HIS A 473 -0.18 -1.80 -27.48
CA HIS A 473 0.36 -2.45 -26.28
C HIS A 473 1.73 -1.91 -25.87
N GLN A 474 2.38 -1.08 -26.70
CA GLN A 474 3.64 -0.39 -26.38
C GLN A 474 3.45 0.78 -25.40
N THR A 475 2.92 0.49 -24.21
CA THR A 475 2.55 1.51 -23.24
C THR A 475 3.75 2.33 -22.75
N PHE A 476 3.51 3.61 -22.42
CA PHE A 476 4.52 4.46 -21.78
C PHE A 476 5.08 3.81 -20.50
N LYS A 477 4.25 3.06 -19.77
CA LYS A 477 4.67 2.30 -18.59
C LYS A 477 5.74 1.27 -18.93
N LEU A 478 5.58 0.47 -20.00
CA LEU A 478 6.59 -0.49 -20.43
C LEU A 478 7.88 0.22 -20.89
N LYS A 479 7.76 1.28 -21.70
CA LYS A 479 8.92 2.08 -22.15
C LYS A 479 9.69 2.70 -20.98
N ALA A 480 8.99 3.33 -20.03
CA ALA A 480 9.59 3.90 -18.84
C ALA A 480 10.22 2.83 -17.93
N THR A 481 9.61 1.64 -17.88
CA THR A 481 10.14 0.50 -17.12
C THR A 481 11.43 -0.01 -17.76
N ARG A 482 11.44 -0.27 -19.08
CA ARG A 482 12.65 -0.63 -19.84
C ARG A 482 13.76 0.39 -19.63
N PHE A 483 13.46 1.67 -19.78
CA PHE A 483 14.42 2.74 -19.57
C PHE A 483 14.96 2.74 -18.14
N LYS A 484 14.09 2.67 -17.13
CA LYS A 484 14.51 2.62 -15.73
C LYS A 484 15.50 1.48 -15.50
N TRP A 485 15.18 0.29 -15.99
CA TRP A 485 16.01 -0.89 -15.76
C TRP A 485 17.34 -0.80 -16.49
N SER A 486 17.36 -0.33 -17.75
CA SER A 486 18.61 -0.10 -18.50
C SER A 486 19.62 0.79 -17.76
N VAL A 487 19.15 1.68 -16.88
CA VAL A 487 19.98 2.61 -16.12
C VAL A 487 20.25 2.13 -14.69
N CYS A 488 19.36 1.32 -14.12
CA CYS A 488 19.35 1.01 -12.70
C CYS A 488 19.22 -0.49 -12.43
N ARG A 489 20.29 -1.05 -11.87
CA ARG A 489 20.32 -2.45 -11.43
C ARG A 489 19.65 -2.63 -10.05
N PRO A 490 19.02 -3.79 -9.80
CA PRO A 490 18.51 -4.14 -8.47
C PRO A 490 19.66 -4.38 -7.50
N PHE A 491 19.44 -4.13 -6.21
CA PHE A 491 20.37 -4.58 -5.17
C PHE A 491 20.06 -6.02 -4.80
N ARG A 492 21.12 -6.79 -4.50
CA ARG A 492 20.99 -8.12 -3.91
C ARG A 492 20.22 -8.02 -2.59
N ARG A 493 19.35 -9.00 -2.34
CA ARG A 493 18.72 -9.23 -1.04
C ARG A 493 18.97 -10.68 -0.68
N GLU A 494 19.45 -10.85 0.53
CA GLU A 494 19.60 -12.16 1.18
C GLU A 494 18.29 -12.56 1.86
#